data_AF-A0A1X0S794-F1
#
_entry.id   AF-A0A1X0S794-F1
#
_cell.length_a   1.000
_cell.length_b   1.000
_cell.length_c   1.000
_cell.angle_alpha   90.00
_cell.angle_beta   90.00
_cell.angle_gamma   90.00
#
_symmetry.space_group_name_H-M   'P 1'
#
loop_
_entity.id
_entity.type
_entity.pdbx_description
1 polymer ?
#
loop_
_entity_poly.entity_id
_entity_poly.type
_entity_poly.pdbx_seq_one_letter_code
_entity_poly.pdbx_strand_id
1 'polypeptide(L)'
;MPLVIFGDGLRNKDHIKFKGLRHGISNKTYRQLKCREGLGKLLLLDINECKTSKTCNSCFNQDLENMKCRRDDDIKTIHQVLKCKSCNIFWNRDVMASKNMLTIARSIWNGHSRPNIFKRQLATSNVAASSHFDGALA
;
A
#
# COMPACT_ATOMS: atom_id res chain seq x y z
N MET A 1 -0.45 25.25 -1.65
CA MET A 1 0.69 24.30 -1.69
C MET A 1 0.15 22.91 -2.05
N PRO A 2 0.61 22.26 -3.14
CA PRO A 2 0.16 20.91 -3.49
C PRO A 2 0.81 19.85 -2.60
N LEU A 3 0.04 18.84 -2.20
CA LEU A 3 0.52 17.65 -1.48
C LEU A 3 0.66 16.48 -2.46
N VAL A 4 1.84 15.87 -2.49
CA VAL A 4 2.12 14.65 -3.26
C VAL A 4 2.42 13.53 -2.27
N ILE A 5 1.68 12.44 -2.39
CA ILE A 5 1.91 11.23 -1.59
C ILE A 5 2.67 10.24 -2.46
N PHE A 6 3.84 9.82 -1.99
CA PHE A 6 4.71 8.90 -2.71
C PHE A 6 4.85 7.59 -1.93
N GLY A 7 4.64 6.48 -2.63
CA GLY A 7 4.71 5.16 -2.05
C GLY A 7 6.15 4.64 -1.94
N ASP A 8 6.49 4.03 -0.79
CA ASP A 8 7.82 3.47 -0.55
C ASP A 8 8.16 2.27 -1.44
N GLY A 9 7.14 1.62 -2.04
CA GLY A 9 7.27 0.48 -2.93
C GLY A 9 7.97 0.83 -4.24
N LEU A 10 8.10 2.11 -4.57
CA LEU A 10 8.76 2.59 -5.78
C LEU A 10 10.13 3.23 -5.52
N ARG A 11 10.52 3.43 -4.25
CA ARG A 11 11.79 4.08 -3.88
C ARG A 11 12.97 3.11 -4.01
N ASN A 12 14.09 3.59 -4.54
CA ASN A 12 15.34 2.82 -4.70
C ASN A 12 15.18 1.56 -5.56
N LYS A 13 14.17 1.51 -6.42
CA LYS A 13 13.87 0.37 -7.29
C LYS A 13 14.20 0.64 -8.75
N ASP A 14 15.40 1.17 -9.01
CA ASP A 14 15.84 1.50 -10.37
C ASP A 14 15.95 0.30 -11.31
N HIS A 15 16.13 -0.88 -10.73
CA HIS A 15 16.15 -2.16 -11.45
C HIS A 15 14.75 -2.55 -11.97
N ILE A 16 13.66 -2.01 -11.42
CA ILE A 16 12.30 -2.33 -11.87
C ILE A 16 12.00 -1.56 -13.16
N LYS A 17 11.75 -2.31 -14.23
CA LYS A 17 11.31 -1.77 -15.51
C LYS A 17 9.81 -1.59 -15.52
N PHE A 18 9.34 -0.35 -15.72
CA PHE A 18 7.96 -0.13 -16.11
C PHE A 18 7.80 -0.46 -17.59
N LYS A 19 6.72 -1.16 -17.93
CA LYS A 19 6.45 -1.58 -19.32
C LYS A 19 6.45 -0.35 -20.24
N GLY A 20 7.31 -0.37 -21.26
CA GLY A 20 7.43 0.71 -22.24
C GLY A 20 8.18 1.96 -21.78
N LEU A 21 8.80 1.97 -20.60
CA LEU A 21 9.53 3.13 -20.07
C LEU A 21 11.02 2.84 -19.85
N ARG A 22 11.82 3.91 -19.78
CA ARG A 22 13.25 3.84 -19.47
C ARG A 22 13.47 3.36 -18.02
N HIS A 23 14.60 2.68 -17.80
CA HIS A 23 15.03 2.24 -16.48
C HIS A 23 15.19 3.41 -15.50
N GLY A 24 14.89 3.16 -14.23
CA GLY A 24 15.06 4.15 -13.15
C GLY A 24 14.13 5.36 -13.20
N ILE A 25 13.03 5.30 -13.97
CA ILE A 25 12.09 6.43 -14.08
C ILE A 25 11.46 6.77 -12.72
N SER A 26 11.23 5.78 -11.85
CA SER A 26 10.69 6.01 -10.51
C SER A 26 11.59 6.92 -9.68
N ASN A 27 12.89 6.59 -9.55
CA ASN A 27 13.79 7.43 -8.76
C ASN A 27 14.03 8.79 -9.41
N LYS A 28 14.05 8.88 -10.74
CA LYS A 28 14.13 10.17 -11.43
C LYS A 28 12.94 11.06 -11.05
N THR A 29 11.72 10.53 -11.09
CA THR A 29 10.52 11.23 -10.66
C THR A 29 10.60 11.62 -9.18
N TYR A 30 10.99 10.70 -8.31
CA TYR A 30 11.13 10.96 -6.87
C TYR A 30 12.14 12.07 -6.57
N ARG A 31 13.32 12.06 -7.23
CA ARG A 31 14.33 13.12 -7.10
C ARG A 31 13.78 14.47 -7.53
N GLN A 32 13.04 14.53 -8.65
CA GLN A 32 12.41 15.78 -9.09
C GLN A 32 11.37 16.29 -8.09
N LEU A 33 10.58 15.39 -7.48
CA LEU A 33 9.63 15.75 -6.42
C LEU A 33 10.37 16.30 -5.19
N LYS A 34 11.46 15.67 -4.76
CA LYS A 34 12.29 16.16 -3.64
C LYS A 34 12.92 17.53 -3.94
N CYS A 35 13.42 17.76 -5.15
CA CYS A 35 13.92 19.09 -5.55
C CYS A 35 12.81 20.15 -5.47
N ARG A 36 11.59 19.82 -5.94
CA ARG A 36 10.45 20.74 -5.86
C ARG A 36 9.97 20.98 -4.43
N GLU A 37 10.04 19.97 -3.57
CA GLU A 37 9.81 20.12 -2.13
C GLU A 37 10.81 21.09 -1.50
N GLY A 38 12.11 20.93 -1.78
CA GLY A 38 13.16 21.84 -1.28
C GLY A 38 13.02 23.28 -1.77
N LEU A 39 12.40 23.49 -2.94
CA LEU A 39 12.04 24.81 -3.46
C LEU A 39 10.71 25.36 -2.90
N GLY A 40 10.06 24.66 -1.97
CA GLY A 40 8.77 25.04 -1.40
C GLY A 40 7.63 25.03 -2.43
N LYS A 41 7.73 24.25 -3.51
CA LYS A 41 6.68 24.16 -4.55
C LYS A 41 5.63 23.09 -4.26
N LEU A 42 5.96 22.12 -3.40
CA LEU A 42 5.07 21.03 -3.00
C LEU A 42 5.47 20.49 -1.62
N LEU A 43 4.56 19.75 -0.99
CA LEU A 43 4.86 18.88 0.15
C LEU A 43 4.92 17.44 -0.35
N LEU A 44 5.98 16.71 -0.02
CA LEU A 44 6.16 15.32 -0.42
C LEU A 44 6.06 14.42 0.81
N LEU A 45 5.02 13.59 0.85
CA LEU A 45 4.79 12.66 1.94
C LEU A 45 5.10 11.23 1.50
N ASP A 46 6.08 10.61 2.14
CA ASP A 46 6.38 9.20 1.96
C ASP A 46 5.41 8.33 2.77
N ILE A 47 4.77 7.36 2.11
CA ILE A 47 3.84 6.43 2.73
C ILE A 47 4.23 4.99 2.45
N ASN A 48 4.17 4.17 3.50
CA ASN A 48 4.26 2.74 3.37
C ASN A 48 3.02 2.17 2.66
N GLU A 49 3.23 1.46 1.54
CA GLU A 49 2.16 0.95 0.66
C GLU A 49 1.54 -0.38 1.14
N CYS A 50 1.85 -0.85 2.35
CA CYS A 50 1.36 -2.15 2.79
C CYS A 50 -0.17 -2.25 2.72
N LYS A 51 -0.64 -3.28 2.00
CA LYS A 51 -2.05 -3.64 1.79
C LYS A 51 -2.88 -2.59 1.05
N THR A 52 -2.31 -1.50 0.54
CA THR A 52 -3.07 -0.44 -0.15
C THR A 52 -3.73 -0.95 -1.43
N SER A 53 -3.09 -1.83 -2.18
CA SER A 53 -3.65 -2.45 -3.40
C SER A 53 -4.53 -3.67 -3.13
N LYS A 54 -4.72 -4.05 -1.85
CA LYS A 54 -5.46 -5.25 -1.43
C LYS A 54 -6.70 -4.95 -0.57
N THR A 55 -6.92 -3.69 -0.20
CA THR A 55 -8.05 -3.27 0.63
C THR A 55 -9.00 -2.42 -0.21
N CYS A 56 -10.29 -2.71 -0.20
CA CYS A 56 -11.29 -1.86 -0.84
C CYS A 56 -11.32 -0.48 -0.14
N ASN A 57 -11.18 0.60 -0.90
CA ASN A 57 -11.20 1.95 -0.33
C ASN A 57 -12.58 2.36 0.21
N SER A 58 -13.67 1.77 -0.31
CA SER A 58 -15.04 2.13 0.08
C SER A 58 -15.49 1.45 1.37
N CYS A 59 -15.21 0.15 1.54
CA CYS A 59 -15.71 -0.63 2.67
C CYS A 59 -14.62 -1.15 3.60
N PHE A 60 -13.34 -0.87 3.31
CA PHE A 60 -12.18 -1.32 4.07
C PHE A 60 -12.05 -2.85 4.26
N ASN A 61 -12.76 -3.64 3.46
CA ASN A 61 -12.58 -5.10 3.42
C ASN A 61 -11.51 -5.51 2.39
N GLN A 62 -10.86 -6.65 2.61
CA GLN A 62 -9.81 -7.23 1.77
C GLN A 62 -10.31 -8.33 0.83
N ASP A 63 -11.61 -8.60 0.84
CA ASP A 63 -12.28 -9.54 -0.07
C ASP A 63 -12.36 -8.97 -1.49
N LEU A 64 -11.22 -8.93 -2.18
CA LEU A 64 -11.05 -8.47 -3.55
C LEU A 64 -10.71 -9.65 -4.46
N GLU A 65 -11.40 -9.74 -5.59
CA GLU A 65 -11.10 -10.72 -6.64
C GLU A 65 -10.62 -10.03 -7.92
N ASN A 66 -9.67 -10.66 -8.61
CA ASN A 66 -9.28 -10.20 -9.94
C ASN A 66 -10.42 -10.43 -10.91
N MET A 67 -10.68 -9.44 -11.75
CA MET A 67 -11.65 -9.59 -12.82
C MET A 67 -11.15 -10.63 -13.83
N LYS A 68 -12.02 -11.56 -14.21
CA LYS A 68 -11.73 -12.61 -15.19
C LYS A 68 -12.57 -12.36 -16.43
N CYS A 69 -11.91 -12.25 -17.59
CA CYS A 69 -12.56 -12.22 -18.88
C CYS A 69 -12.43 -13.59 -19.54
N ARG A 70 -13.55 -14.15 -19.97
CA ARG A 70 -13.54 -15.28 -20.91
C ARG A 70 -13.36 -14.72 -22.32
N ARG A 71 -12.37 -15.21 -23.05
CA ARG A 71 -12.33 -15.12 -24.51
C ARG A 71 -12.19 -16.54 -25.00
N ASP A 72 -13.18 -17.00 -25.76
CA ASP A 72 -13.29 -18.39 -26.21
C ASP A 72 -13.25 -19.36 -25.00
N ASP A 73 -12.52 -20.47 -25.09
CA ASP A 73 -12.35 -21.44 -24.00
C ASP A 73 -11.33 -21.00 -22.93
N ASP A 74 -10.61 -19.89 -23.13
CA ASP A 74 -9.57 -19.40 -22.21
C ASP A 74 -10.09 -18.33 -21.24
N ILE A 75 -9.76 -18.53 -19.96
CA ILE A 75 -10.03 -17.55 -18.89
C ILE A 75 -8.79 -16.68 -18.66
N LYS A 76 -8.84 -15.41 -19.08
CA LYS A 76 -7.77 -14.43 -18.83
C LYS A 76 -8.09 -13.57 -17.62
N THR A 77 -7.14 -13.49 -16.69
CA THR A 77 -7.24 -12.65 -15.50
C THR A 77 -6.71 -11.24 -15.80
N ILE A 78 -7.53 -10.22 -15.55
CA ILE A 78 -7.13 -8.81 -15.68
C ILE A 78 -6.63 -8.32 -14.32
N HIS A 79 -5.31 -8.33 -14.14
CA HIS A 79 -4.69 -7.93 -12.87
C HIS A 79 -4.90 -6.46 -12.50
N GLN A 80 -5.22 -5.59 -13.46
CA GLN A 80 -5.43 -4.16 -13.24
C GLN A 80 -6.79 -3.87 -12.61
N VAL A 81 -7.77 -4.80 -12.71
CA VAL A 81 -9.14 -4.59 -12.26
C VAL A 81 -9.47 -5.57 -11.14
N LEU A 82 -9.89 -5.03 -10.00
CA LEU A 82 -10.33 -5.78 -8.83
C LEU A 82 -11.83 -5.54 -8.59
N LYS A 83 -12.59 -6.59 -8.30
CA LYS A 83 -13.97 -6.48 -7.81
C LYS A 83 -13.98 -6.74 -6.31
N CYS A 84 -14.61 -5.86 -5.54
CA CYS A 84 -14.84 -6.11 -4.12
C CYS A 84 -16.08 -6.98 -3.92
N LYS A 85 -15.96 -8.09 -3.19
CA LYS A 85 -17.09 -8.99 -2.93
C LYS A 85 -18.12 -8.42 -1.95
N SER A 86 -17.70 -7.54 -1.05
CA SER A 86 -18.61 -6.97 -0.04
C SER A 86 -19.47 -5.82 -0.57
N CYS A 87 -18.90 -4.94 -1.42
CA CYS A 87 -19.63 -3.77 -1.95
C CYS A 87 -19.85 -3.82 -3.46
N ASN A 88 -19.40 -4.86 -4.15
CA ASN A 88 -19.54 -5.06 -5.60
C ASN A 88 -18.93 -3.96 -6.50
N ILE A 89 -18.13 -3.05 -5.94
CA ILE A 89 -17.43 -2.00 -6.69
C ILE A 89 -16.24 -2.60 -7.44
N PHE A 90 -16.11 -2.21 -8.71
CA PHE A 90 -14.92 -2.47 -9.53
C PHE A 90 -13.92 -1.33 -9.37
N TRP A 91 -12.67 -1.72 -9.12
CA TRP A 91 -11.55 -0.82 -8.89
C TRP A 91 -10.47 -1.06 -9.94
N ASN A 92 -9.99 0.03 -10.54
CA ASN A 92 -8.61 0.02 -11.00
C ASN A 92 -7.70 -0.10 -9.77
N ARG A 93 -6.85 -1.12 -9.75
CA ARG A 93 -5.98 -1.48 -8.61
C ARG A 93 -5.12 -0.31 -8.17
N ASP A 94 -4.53 0.42 -9.13
CA ASP A 94 -3.61 1.51 -8.85
C ASP A 94 -4.37 2.72 -8.29
N VAL A 95 -5.53 3.06 -8.87
CA VAL A 95 -6.40 4.14 -8.37
C VAL A 95 -6.86 3.85 -6.93
N MET A 96 -7.26 2.62 -6.64
CA MET A 96 -7.66 2.21 -5.29
C MET A 96 -6.48 2.28 -4.31
N ALA A 97 -5.29 1.82 -4.72
CA ALA A 97 -4.09 1.92 -3.91
C ALA A 97 -3.74 3.39 -3.58
N SER A 98 -3.82 4.28 -4.57
CA SER A 98 -3.59 5.72 -4.38
C SER A 98 -4.61 6.35 -3.42
N LYS A 99 -5.90 6.01 -3.55
CA LYS A 99 -6.93 6.48 -2.61
C LYS A 99 -6.67 5.99 -1.19
N ASN A 100 -6.25 4.73 -1.02
CA ASN A 100 -5.91 4.17 0.28
C ASN A 100 -4.67 4.84 0.90
N MET A 101 -3.64 5.16 0.10
CA MET A 101 -2.51 5.95 0.57
C MET A 101 -2.94 7.33 1.07
N LEU A 102 -3.85 8.00 0.35
CA LEU A 102 -4.44 9.27 0.79
C LEU A 102 -5.25 9.12 2.08
N THR A 103 -6.02 8.05 2.24
CA THR A 103 -6.75 7.76 3.49
C THR A 103 -5.78 7.60 4.66
N ILE A 104 -4.67 6.88 4.48
CA ILE A 104 -3.63 6.72 5.50
C ILE A 104 -3.03 8.09 5.85
N ALA A 105 -2.66 8.89 4.84
CA ALA A 105 -2.09 10.22 5.03
C ALA A 105 -2.99 11.10 5.90
N ARG A 106 -4.27 11.17 5.55
CA ARG A 106 -5.28 11.97 6.25
C ARG A 106 -5.50 11.50 7.69
N SER A 107 -5.52 10.18 7.91
CA SER A 107 -5.63 9.62 9.26
C SER A 107 -4.51 10.13 10.16
N ILE A 108 -3.26 10.02 9.68
CA ILE A 108 -2.06 10.48 10.40
C ILE A 108 -2.09 12.00 10.61
N TRP A 109 -2.43 12.75 9.56
CA TRP A 109 -2.50 14.21 9.62
C TRP A 109 -3.51 14.70 10.65
N ASN A 110 -4.63 14.00 10.80
CA ASN A 110 -5.68 14.32 11.76
C ASN A 110 -5.37 13.80 13.18
N GLY A 111 -4.13 13.40 13.47
CA GLY A 111 -3.72 12.92 14.79
C GLY A 111 -4.11 11.48 15.12
N HIS A 112 -4.71 10.75 14.18
CA HIS A 112 -5.04 9.34 14.37
C HIS A 112 -3.86 8.47 13.97
N SER A 113 -3.80 7.24 14.50
CA SER A 113 -2.81 6.27 14.05
C SER A 113 -3.11 5.76 12.64
N ARG A 114 -2.13 5.09 12.01
CA ARG A 114 -2.35 4.37 10.74
C ARG A 114 -3.47 3.34 10.94
N PRO A 115 -4.49 3.26 10.06
CA PRO A 115 -5.55 2.28 10.21
C PRO A 115 -5.02 0.85 10.21
N ASN A 116 -5.51 0.01 11.13
CA ASN A 116 -5.00 -1.35 11.36
C ASN A 116 -5.05 -2.23 10.10
N ILE A 117 -6.05 -2.04 9.24
CA ILE A 117 -6.18 -2.77 7.98
C ILE A 117 -4.97 -2.60 7.04
N PHE A 118 -4.26 -1.47 7.16
CA PHE A 118 -3.06 -1.16 6.37
C PHE A 118 -1.75 -1.45 7.11
N LYS A 119 -1.81 -1.99 8.34
CA LYS A 119 -0.61 -2.41 9.07
C LYS A 119 -0.16 -3.79 8.59
N ARG A 120 1.16 -4.03 8.62
CA ARG A 120 1.70 -5.39 8.53
C ARG A 120 1.20 -6.17 9.75
N GLN A 121 0.74 -7.40 9.53
CA GLN A 121 0.59 -8.32 10.65
C GLN A 121 2.01 -8.60 11.15
N LEU A 122 2.27 -8.31 12.42
CA LEU A 122 3.44 -8.87 13.07
C LEU A 122 3.18 -10.37 13.15
N ALA A 123 4.09 -11.18 12.62
CA ALA A 123 4.08 -12.59 12.98
C ALA A 123 4.34 -12.62 14.48
N THR A 124 3.35 -13.01 15.27
CA THR A 124 3.59 -13.48 16.64
C THR A 124 4.50 -14.69 16.51
N SER A 125 5.80 -14.47 16.59
CA SER A 125 6.72 -15.51 17.04
C SER A 125 6.18 -15.97 18.38
N ASN A 126 5.71 -17.22 18.45
CA ASN A 126 5.36 -17.89 19.69
C ASN A 126 6.63 -18.00 20.54
N VAL A 127 7.03 -16.92 21.24
CA VAL A 127 7.92 -17.05 22.37
C VAL A 127 7.01 -17.47 23.51
N ALA A 128 6.86 -18.78 23.67
CA ALA A 128 6.32 -19.35 24.89
C ALA A 128 7.17 -18.81 26.04
N ALA A 129 6.63 -17.86 26.80
CA ALA A 129 7.20 -17.46 28.07
C ALA A 129 7.08 -18.67 29.00
N SER A 130 8.14 -19.47 29.07
CA SER A 130 8.33 -20.44 30.13
C SER A 130 8.52 -19.67 31.43
N SER A 131 7.42 -19.40 32.12
CA SER A 131 7.44 -19.01 33.52
C SER A 131 7.87 -20.19 34.37
N HIS A 132 9.18 -20.36 34.61
CA HIS A 132 9.63 -21.11 35.76
C HIS A 132 9.54 -20.19 36.98
N PHE A 133 8.42 -20.33 37.69
CA PHE A 133 8.37 -20.06 39.12
C PHE A 133 9.16 -21.18 39.80
N ASP A 134 10.28 -20.85 40.44
CA ASP A 134 10.78 -21.61 41.58
C ASP A 134 11.05 -20.61 42.69
N GLY A 135 10.11 -20.54 43.64
CA GLY A 135 10.36 -20.01 44.96
C GLY A 135 10.45 -21.19 45.92
N ALA A 136 11.50 -21.23 46.75
CA ALA A 136 11.47 -21.79 48.12
C ALA A 136 12.86 -21.72 48.77
N LEU A 137 12.91 -20.99 49.89
CA LEU A 137 13.53 -21.36 51.17
C LEU A 137 15.02 -21.75 51.21
N ALA A 138 15.86 -20.88 51.78
CA ALA A 138 16.30 -20.89 53.19
C ALA A 138 17.38 -19.82 53.41
#